data_AF-A0A4U5WUF8-F1
#
_entry.id   AF-A0A4U5WUF8-F1
#
_cell.length_a   1.000
_cell.length_b   1.000
_cell.length_c   1.000
_cell.angle_alpha   90.00
_cell.angle_beta   90.00
_cell.angle_gamma   90.00
#
_symmetry.space_group_name_H-M   'P 1'
#
loop_
_entity.id
_entity.type
_entity.pdbx_description
1 polymer ?
#
loop_
_entity_poly.entity_id
_entity_poly.type
_entity_poly.pdbx_seq_one_letter_code
_entity_poly.pdbx_strand_id
1 'polypeptide(L)'
;MSELHTPQAGDDHAPDLDVVGLLMRQHGDIRNLFDEVEQSKGDERRDAFHRLVRLLAVHETAEEEVVHPFARRAFEGGEQVVEDRLAEERAAKETLSALDDLDTDDPEFLPKLRALRTDVQEHARAEERYEFTHIRRSTDVTNLATMAKAVKAAEAMAPTRPHPGVESATANVALGGVSSIRPDQRAASGAVHRKAEEGGDAEHRQPTTTRRGAVPGAASPA
;
A
#
# COMPACT_ATOMS: atom_id res chain seq x y z
N MET A 1 -2.25 1.55 52.47
CA MET A 1 -2.16 0.17 51.99
C MET A 1 -2.43 0.22 50.51
N SER A 2 -1.40 -0.08 49.73
CA SER A 2 -1.31 0.13 48.29
C SER A 2 -2.41 -0.60 47.53
N GLU A 3 -3.17 0.13 46.70
CA GLU A 3 -4.01 -0.48 45.69
C GLU A 3 -3.09 -1.02 44.58
N LEU A 4 -3.02 -2.34 44.48
CA LEU A 4 -2.36 -3.03 43.39
C LEU A 4 -3.25 -2.87 42.15
N HIS A 5 -2.91 -1.91 41.30
CA HIS A 5 -3.49 -1.80 39.96
C HIS A 5 -2.84 -2.88 39.08
N THR A 6 -3.53 -4.01 38.94
CA THR A 6 -3.25 -4.99 37.89
C THR A 6 -3.75 -4.41 36.57
N PRO A 7 -2.88 -4.13 35.58
CA PRO A 7 -3.35 -3.67 34.28
C PRO A 7 -4.17 -4.80 33.63
N GLN A 8 -5.44 -4.51 33.40
CA GLN A 8 -6.37 -5.40 32.74
C GLN A 8 -6.11 -5.35 31.23
N ALA A 9 -6.10 -6.51 30.57
CA ALA A 9 -5.99 -6.58 29.12
C ALA A 9 -7.20 -5.87 28.48
N GLY A 10 -6.97 -4.75 27.78
CA GLY A 10 -8.00 -4.03 27.02
C GLY A 10 -8.16 -2.52 27.29
N ASP A 11 -7.15 -1.80 27.77
CA ASP A 11 -7.18 -0.32 27.77
C ASP A 11 -6.75 0.23 26.40
N ASP A 12 -7.71 0.28 25.49
CA ASP A 12 -7.55 0.49 24.04
C ASP A 12 -7.41 1.98 23.61
N HIS A 13 -6.94 2.87 24.49
CA HIS A 13 -6.83 4.31 24.21
C HIS A 13 -5.41 4.90 24.25
N ALA A 14 -4.36 4.07 24.37
CA ALA A 14 -2.98 4.48 24.09
C ALA A 14 -2.24 3.66 23.01
N PRO A 15 -2.88 3.08 21.98
CA PRO A 15 -2.25 1.98 21.25
C PRO A 15 -1.09 2.44 20.36
N ASP A 16 -0.97 3.74 20.04
CA ASP A 16 0.12 4.30 19.19
C ASP A 16 1.32 4.83 19.97
N LEU A 17 1.21 4.85 21.30
CA LEU A 17 2.26 5.32 22.20
C LEU A 17 3.18 4.20 22.64
N ASP A 18 2.83 2.94 22.36
CA ASP A 18 3.61 1.75 22.66
C ASP A 18 3.88 0.98 21.36
N VAL A 19 5.14 0.52 21.16
CA VAL A 19 5.56 -0.10 19.89
C VAL A 19 4.82 -1.40 19.60
N VAL A 20 4.48 -2.19 20.62
CA VAL A 20 3.74 -3.45 20.42
C VAL A 20 2.30 -3.15 20.05
N GLY A 21 1.65 -2.18 20.71
CA GLY A 21 0.34 -1.70 20.31
C GLY A 21 0.31 -1.15 18.88
N LEU A 22 1.38 -0.46 18.47
CA LEU A 22 1.58 0.04 17.10
C LEU A 22 1.57 -1.10 16.08
N LEU A 23 2.47 -2.06 16.22
CA LEU A 23 2.63 -3.17 15.28
C LEU A 23 1.42 -4.11 15.28
N MET A 24 0.83 -4.40 16.44
CA MET A 24 -0.40 -5.20 16.51
C MET A 24 -1.58 -4.59 15.74
N ARG A 25 -1.70 -3.25 15.69
CA ARG A 25 -2.70 -2.62 14.84
C ARG A 25 -2.35 -2.76 13.36
N GLN A 26 -1.07 -2.61 13.00
CA GLN A 26 -0.63 -2.83 11.62
C GLN A 26 -0.90 -4.26 11.16
N HIS A 27 -0.69 -5.28 12.00
CA HIS A 27 -1.09 -6.67 11.69
C HIS A 27 -2.59 -6.76 11.39
N GLY A 28 -3.41 -6.05 12.17
CA GLY A 28 -4.85 -5.93 11.95
C GLY A 28 -5.20 -5.28 10.60
N ASP A 29 -4.54 -4.18 10.27
CA ASP A 29 -4.74 -3.45 9.01
C ASP A 29 -4.30 -4.26 7.79
N ILE A 30 -3.17 -4.97 7.88
CA ILE A 30 -2.68 -5.91 6.87
C ILE A 30 -3.72 -7.01 6.62
N ARG A 31 -4.27 -7.62 7.69
CA ARG A 31 -5.32 -8.63 7.57
C ARG A 31 -6.56 -8.08 6.87
N ASN A 32 -6.98 -6.88 7.21
CA ASN A 32 -8.13 -6.23 6.59
C ASN A 32 -7.88 -5.93 5.10
N LEU A 33 -6.66 -5.52 4.73
CA LEU A 33 -6.30 -5.29 3.33
C LEU A 33 -6.29 -6.58 2.51
N PHE A 34 -5.84 -7.71 3.07
CA PHE A 34 -6.01 -9.01 2.41
C PHE A 34 -7.48 -9.31 2.12
N ASP A 35 -8.36 -9.09 3.10
CA ASP A 35 -9.81 -9.27 2.93
C ASP A 35 -10.37 -8.36 1.83
N GLU A 36 -9.95 -7.10 1.79
CA GLU A 36 -10.34 -6.13 0.76
C GLU A 36 -9.93 -6.59 -0.64
N VAL A 37 -8.67 -7.01 -0.83
CA VAL A 37 -8.17 -7.50 -2.13
C VAL A 37 -8.97 -8.71 -2.61
N GLU A 38 -9.26 -9.67 -1.72
CA GLU A 38 -10.01 -10.88 -2.08
C GLU A 38 -11.47 -10.58 -2.46
N GLN A 39 -12.08 -9.56 -1.86
CA GLN A 39 -13.49 -9.20 -2.07
C GLN A 39 -13.71 -8.23 -3.23
N SER A 40 -12.71 -7.42 -3.58
CA SER A 40 -12.74 -6.48 -4.69
C SER A 40 -12.46 -7.15 -6.06
N LYS A 41 -12.70 -6.41 -7.15
CA LYS A 41 -12.44 -6.83 -8.55
C LYS A 41 -11.93 -5.65 -9.38
N GLY A 42 -11.28 -5.93 -10.52
CA GLY A 42 -10.83 -4.88 -11.44
C GLY A 42 -9.95 -3.83 -10.75
N ASP A 43 -10.18 -2.56 -11.06
CA ASP A 43 -9.38 -1.45 -10.52
C ASP A 43 -9.41 -1.36 -9.00
N GLU A 44 -10.55 -1.66 -8.34
CA GLU A 44 -10.65 -1.66 -6.88
C GLU A 44 -9.72 -2.71 -6.24
N ARG A 45 -9.60 -3.90 -6.85
CA ARG A 45 -8.67 -4.95 -6.39
C ARG A 45 -7.23 -4.48 -6.55
N ARG A 46 -6.90 -3.87 -7.69
CA ARG A 46 -5.57 -3.35 -7.99
C ARG A 46 -5.15 -2.29 -6.97
N ASP A 47 -6.05 -1.38 -6.64
CA ASP A 47 -5.80 -0.32 -5.65
C ASP A 47 -5.70 -0.86 -4.21
N ALA A 48 -6.53 -1.84 -3.85
CA ALA A 48 -6.40 -2.53 -2.57
C ALA A 48 -5.06 -3.28 -2.48
N PHE A 49 -4.64 -3.94 -3.57
CA PHE A 49 -3.39 -4.69 -3.60
C PHE A 49 -2.18 -3.76 -3.50
N HIS A 50 -2.18 -2.62 -4.20
CA HIS A 50 -1.12 -1.62 -4.04
C HIS A 50 -1.04 -1.06 -2.61
N ARG A 51 -2.16 -0.86 -1.92
CA ARG A 51 -2.17 -0.47 -0.51
C ARG A 51 -1.60 -1.55 0.38
N LEU A 52 -1.95 -2.82 0.14
CA LEU A 52 -1.38 -3.97 0.85
C LEU A 52 0.14 -4.05 0.69
N VAL A 53 0.63 -4.01 -0.56
CA VAL A 53 2.08 -4.03 -0.88
C VAL A 53 2.81 -2.91 -0.15
N ARG A 54 2.25 -1.69 -0.18
CA ARG A 54 2.87 -0.54 0.49
C ARG A 54 2.92 -0.73 2.00
N LEU A 55 1.83 -1.20 2.62
CA LEU A 55 1.80 -1.38 4.07
C LEU A 55 2.77 -2.48 4.50
N LEU A 56 2.83 -3.61 3.79
CA LEU A 56 3.80 -4.68 4.04
C LEU A 56 5.25 -4.16 3.98
N ALA A 57 5.61 -3.44 2.92
CA ALA A 57 6.96 -2.90 2.77
C ALA A 57 7.35 -1.93 3.90
N VAL A 58 6.42 -1.07 4.31
CA VAL A 58 6.64 -0.09 5.38
C VAL A 58 6.77 -0.76 6.74
N HIS A 59 5.92 -1.75 7.01
CA HIS A 59 5.88 -2.51 8.25
C HIS A 59 7.16 -3.32 8.46
N GLU A 60 7.52 -4.13 7.47
CA GLU A 60 8.73 -4.96 7.48
C GLU A 60 10.01 -4.12 7.61
N THR A 61 10.06 -2.96 6.93
CA THR A 61 11.18 -2.03 7.09
C THR A 61 11.31 -1.55 8.55
N ALA A 62 10.20 -1.28 9.23
CA ALA A 62 10.25 -0.83 10.60
C ALA A 62 10.69 -1.95 11.57
N GLU A 63 10.35 -3.19 11.26
CA GLU A 63 10.76 -4.38 12.01
C GLU A 63 12.27 -4.63 11.87
N GLU A 64 12.77 -4.66 10.64
CA GLU A 64 14.20 -4.82 10.33
C GLU A 64 15.07 -3.72 10.98
N GLU A 65 14.62 -2.47 10.96
CA GLU A 65 15.44 -1.33 11.44
C GLU A 65 15.34 -1.12 12.96
N VAL A 66 14.24 -1.55 13.61
CA VAL A 66 13.97 -1.20 15.01
C VAL A 66 13.67 -2.43 15.88
N VAL A 67 12.75 -3.28 15.46
CA VAL A 67 12.20 -4.37 16.30
C VAL A 67 13.22 -5.49 16.42
N HIS A 68 13.67 -6.05 15.30
CA HIS A 68 14.61 -7.18 15.28
C HIS A 68 15.94 -6.84 15.97
N PRO A 69 16.59 -5.68 15.73
CA PRO A 69 17.81 -5.33 16.45
C PRO A 69 17.61 -5.28 17.97
N PHE A 70 16.45 -4.80 18.41
CA PHE A 70 16.11 -4.79 19.83
C PHE A 70 15.88 -6.21 20.36
N ALA A 71 15.03 -7.01 19.68
CA ALA A 71 14.69 -8.37 20.07
C ALA A 71 15.91 -9.29 20.17
N ARG A 72 16.86 -9.20 19.23
CA ARG A 72 18.15 -9.94 19.25
C ARG A 72 18.88 -9.82 20.59
N ARG A 73 18.77 -8.67 21.26
CA ARG A 73 19.49 -8.34 22.51
C ARG A 73 18.62 -8.42 23.76
N ALA A 74 17.30 -8.56 23.61
CA ALA A 74 16.35 -8.43 24.70
C ALA A 74 16.25 -9.68 25.57
N PHE A 75 16.59 -10.86 25.05
CA PHE A 75 16.47 -12.13 25.76
C PHE A 75 17.41 -13.22 25.19
N GLU A 76 17.68 -14.25 26.00
CA GLU A 76 18.46 -15.42 25.57
C GLU A 76 17.72 -16.18 24.45
N GLY A 77 18.42 -16.44 23.34
CA GLY A 77 17.82 -17.04 22.13
C GLY A 77 17.17 -16.03 21.18
N GLY A 78 17.20 -14.72 21.49
CA GLY A 78 16.65 -13.67 20.63
C GLY A 78 17.26 -13.64 19.22
N GLU A 79 18.53 -14.01 19.08
CA GLU A 79 19.18 -14.12 17.76
C GLU A 79 18.49 -15.16 16.87
N GLN A 80 18.26 -16.38 17.37
CA GLN A 80 17.57 -17.42 16.59
C GLN A 80 16.13 -17.03 16.26
N VAL A 81 15.41 -16.44 17.22
CA VAL A 81 14.03 -15.97 17.00
C VAL A 81 13.97 -14.99 15.83
N VAL A 82 14.91 -14.05 15.77
CA VAL A 82 14.98 -13.06 14.69
C VAL A 82 15.42 -13.67 13.36
N GLU A 83 16.39 -14.59 13.35
CA GLU A 83 16.76 -15.29 12.11
C GLU A 83 15.58 -16.05 11.49
N ASP A 84 14.71 -16.63 12.33
CA ASP A 84 13.49 -17.29 11.85
C ASP A 84 12.51 -16.28 11.22
N ARG A 85 12.36 -15.08 11.80
CA ARG A 85 11.50 -14.01 11.25
C ARG A 85 12.00 -13.51 9.90
N LEU A 86 13.29 -13.19 9.81
CA LEU A 86 13.92 -12.76 8.56
C LEU A 86 13.82 -13.83 7.45
N ALA A 87 13.81 -15.12 7.81
CA ALA A 87 13.59 -16.19 6.85
C ALA A 87 12.14 -16.23 6.33
N GLU A 88 11.15 -16.02 7.20
CA GLU A 88 9.73 -15.92 6.84
C GLU A 88 9.46 -14.70 5.96
N GLU A 89 9.99 -13.54 6.33
CA GLU A 89 9.94 -12.28 5.58
C GLU A 89 10.48 -12.43 4.16
N ARG A 90 11.66 -13.04 4.00
CA ARG A 90 12.22 -13.32 2.67
C ARG A 90 11.30 -14.17 1.80
N ALA A 91 10.72 -15.23 2.36
CA ALA A 91 9.79 -16.08 1.63
C ALA A 91 8.50 -15.31 1.23
N ALA A 92 8.00 -14.45 2.12
CA ALA A 92 6.87 -13.58 1.84
C ALA A 92 7.19 -12.55 0.74
N LYS A 93 8.37 -11.90 0.78
CA LYS A 93 8.86 -10.96 -0.25
C LYS A 93 8.96 -11.63 -1.62
N GLU A 94 9.46 -12.87 -1.70
CA GLU A 94 9.53 -13.63 -2.96
C GLU A 94 8.14 -13.87 -3.55
N THR A 95 7.19 -14.29 -2.70
CA THR A 95 5.80 -14.51 -3.13
C THR A 95 5.12 -13.21 -3.55
N LEU A 96 5.38 -12.11 -2.83
CA LEU A 96 4.84 -10.80 -3.15
C LEU A 96 5.42 -10.24 -4.46
N SER A 97 6.70 -10.46 -4.74
CA SER A 97 7.32 -10.11 -6.02
C SER A 97 6.67 -10.87 -7.18
N ALA A 98 6.41 -12.18 -7.00
CA ALA A 98 5.73 -12.97 -8.01
C ALA A 98 4.27 -12.53 -8.24
N LEU A 99 3.62 -11.94 -7.22
CA LEU A 99 2.29 -11.36 -7.34
C LEU A 99 2.28 -9.99 -8.03
N ASP A 100 3.31 -9.15 -7.83
CA ASP A 100 3.42 -7.82 -8.46
C ASP A 100 3.62 -7.93 -9.99
N ASP A 101 4.18 -9.06 -10.46
CA ASP A 101 4.32 -9.37 -11.89
C ASP A 101 3.02 -9.88 -12.55
N LEU A 102 1.98 -10.19 -11.76
CA LEU A 102 0.70 -10.70 -12.25
C LEU A 102 -0.35 -9.59 -12.35
N ASP A 103 -1.26 -9.70 -13.33
CA ASP A 103 -2.48 -8.90 -13.28
C ASP A 103 -3.38 -9.41 -12.16
N THR A 104 -4.00 -8.52 -11.40
CA THR A 104 -4.89 -8.88 -10.29
C THR A 104 -6.15 -9.64 -10.71
N ASP A 105 -6.50 -9.62 -12.01
CA ASP A 105 -7.57 -10.41 -12.60
C ASP A 105 -7.08 -11.75 -13.19
N ASP A 106 -5.77 -12.04 -13.15
CA ASP A 106 -5.21 -13.33 -13.54
C ASP A 106 -5.77 -14.47 -12.65
N PRO A 107 -6.16 -15.62 -13.22
CA PRO A 107 -6.69 -16.75 -12.44
C PRO A 107 -5.71 -17.30 -11.38
N GLU A 108 -4.40 -17.09 -11.54
CA GLU A 108 -3.38 -17.49 -10.57
C GLU A 108 -3.19 -16.49 -9.42
N PHE A 109 -3.67 -15.25 -9.57
CA PHE A 109 -3.44 -14.18 -8.59
C PHE A 109 -4.05 -14.51 -7.22
N LEU A 110 -5.35 -14.80 -7.15
CA LEU A 110 -6.03 -15.06 -5.88
C LEU A 110 -5.50 -16.31 -5.15
N PRO A 111 -5.22 -17.45 -5.82
CA PRO A 111 -4.54 -18.57 -5.19
C PRO A 111 -3.19 -18.20 -4.55
N LYS A 112 -2.34 -17.44 -5.26
CA LYS A 112 -1.04 -17.00 -4.75
C LYS A 112 -1.19 -15.98 -3.61
N LEU A 113 -2.15 -15.05 -3.71
CA LEU A 113 -2.46 -14.09 -2.66
C LEU A 113 -2.86 -14.80 -1.35
N ARG A 114 -3.65 -15.88 -1.43
CA ARG A 114 -4.03 -16.66 -0.25
C ARG A 114 -2.85 -17.41 0.37
N ALA A 115 -1.90 -17.88 -0.43
CA ALA A 115 -0.67 -18.46 0.08
C ALA A 115 0.14 -17.39 0.85
N LEU A 116 0.37 -16.22 0.23
CA LEU A 116 1.01 -15.08 0.91
C LEU A 116 0.29 -14.69 2.20
N ARG A 117 -1.05 -14.66 2.18
CA ARG A 117 -1.87 -14.35 3.36
C ARG A 117 -1.59 -15.31 4.50
N THR A 118 -1.49 -16.61 4.23
CA THR A 118 -1.15 -17.60 5.25
C THR A 118 0.22 -17.31 5.84
N ASP A 119 1.24 -17.14 4.99
CA ASP A 119 2.62 -16.92 5.42
C ASP A 119 2.74 -15.65 6.29
N VAL A 120 2.17 -14.53 5.83
CA VAL A 120 2.16 -13.25 6.58
C VAL A 120 1.42 -13.38 7.91
N GLN A 121 0.32 -14.12 7.97
CA GLN A 121 -0.40 -14.33 9.23
C GLN A 121 0.33 -15.27 10.19
N GLU A 122 1.09 -16.25 9.69
CA GLU A 122 1.92 -17.12 10.51
C GLU A 122 3.10 -16.35 11.09
N HIS A 123 3.74 -15.52 10.25
CA HIS A 123 4.80 -14.59 10.63
C HIS A 123 4.34 -13.61 11.73
N ALA A 124 3.28 -12.84 11.50
CA ALA A 124 2.74 -11.90 12.49
C ALA A 124 2.42 -12.56 13.84
N ARG A 125 1.87 -13.79 13.83
CA ARG A 125 1.62 -14.56 15.06
C ARG A 125 2.92 -15.01 15.71
N ALA A 126 3.96 -15.30 14.95
CA ALA A 126 5.27 -15.68 15.47
C ALA A 126 5.92 -14.47 16.17
N GLU A 127 5.91 -13.28 15.57
CA GLU A 127 6.41 -12.05 16.19
C GLU A 127 5.66 -11.71 17.48
N GLU A 128 4.32 -11.75 17.47
CA GLU A 128 3.50 -11.50 18.66
C GLU A 128 3.89 -12.41 19.84
N ARG A 129 4.16 -13.69 19.54
CA ARG A 129 4.50 -14.71 20.55
C ARG A 129 5.95 -14.65 20.99
N TYR A 130 6.88 -14.48 20.06
CA TYR A 130 8.31 -14.71 20.30
C TYR A 130 9.12 -13.42 20.40
N GLU A 131 8.65 -12.30 19.86
CA GLU A 131 9.30 -11.00 20.01
C GLU A 131 8.50 -10.07 20.91
N PHE A 132 7.25 -9.76 20.58
CA PHE A 132 6.49 -8.71 21.27
C PHE A 132 6.25 -9.03 22.75
N THR A 133 5.98 -10.30 23.05
CA THR A 133 5.87 -10.78 24.43
C THR A 133 7.15 -10.55 25.23
N HIS A 134 8.32 -10.75 24.61
CA HIS A 134 9.61 -10.54 25.25
C HIS A 134 9.95 -9.05 25.36
N ILE A 135 9.71 -8.25 24.31
CA ILE A 135 9.92 -6.80 24.30
C ILE A 135 9.15 -6.13 25.44
N ARG A 136 7.86 -6.47 25.62
CA ARG A 136 7.06 -5.91 26.74
C ARG A 136 7.57 -6.33 28.13
N ARG A 137 8.26 -7.46 28.24
CA ARG A 137 8.82 -7.94 29.52
C ARG A 137 10.22 -7.41 29.79
N SER A 138 10.96 -7.04 28.76
CA SER A 138 12.37 -6.67 28.88
C SER A 138 12.61 -5.16 29.02
N THR A 139 11.57 -4.33 28.94
CA THR A 139 11.71 -2.87 28.95
C THR A 139 10.52 -2.15 29.56
N ASP A 140 10.67 -0.86 29.83
CA ASP A 140 9.63 -0.03 30.45
C ASP A 140 8.80 0.77 29.42
N VAL A 141 7.73 1.40 29.90
CA VAL A 141 6.81 2.21 29.08
C VAL A 141 7.48 3.38 28.35
N THR A 142 8.56 3.94 28.90
CA THR A 142 9.29 5.06 28.28
C THR A 142 10.08 4.56 27.08
N ASN A 143 10.73 3.41 27.21
CA ASN A 143 11.44 2.76 26.13
C ASN A 143 10.48 2.25 25.04
N LEU A 144 9.34 1.64 25.41
CA LEU A 144 8.31 1.24 24.43
C LEU A 144 7.82 2.43 23.60
N ALA A 145 7.62 3.60 24.23
CA ALA A 145 7.24 4.82 23.54
C ALA A 145 8.35 5.39 22.67
N THR A 146 9.61 5.22 23.08
CA THR A 146 10.76 5.63 22.27
C THR A 146 10.90 4.74 21.03
N MET A 147 10.72 3.42 21.18
CA MET A 147 10.68 2.48 20.07
C MET A 147 9.53 2.79 19.12
N ALA A 148 8.34 3.13 19.61
CA ALA A 148 7.21 3.50 18.76
C ALA A 148 7.53 4.74 17.89
N LYS A 149 8.26 5.72 18.43
CA LYS A 149 8.73 6.88 17.66
C LYS A 149 9.78 6.48 16.62
N ALA A 150 10.67 5.56 16.96
CA ALA A 150 11.68 5.05 16.03
C ALA A 150 11.03 4.27 14.87
N VAL A 151 10.06 3.39 15.17
CA VAL A 151 9.25 2.69 14.17
C VAL A 151 8.58 3.69 13.23
N LYS A 152 7.86 4.68 13.75
CA LYS A 152 7.23 5.74 12.92
C LYS A 152 8.22 6.52 12.06
N ALA A 153 9.44 6.73 12.55
CA ALA A 153 10.49 7.39 11.78
C ALA A 153 11.03 6.49 10.66
N ALA A 154 11.23 5.19 10.94
CA ALA A 154 11.62 4.19 9.94
C ALA A 154 10.55 4.06 8.84
N GLU A 155 9.27 3.96 9.24
CA GLU A 155 8.13 3.92 8.31
C GLU A 155 8.09 5.12 7.36
N ALA A 156 8.39 6.32 7.86
CA ALA A 156 8.41 7.53 7.05
C ALA A 156 9.55 7.55 6.01
N MET A 157 10.59 6.74 6.20
CA MET A 157 11.74 6.60 5.31
C MET A 157 11.69 5.31 4.47
N ALA A 158 10.72 4.43 4.74
CA ALA A 158 10.62 3.13 4.11
C ALA A 158 10.24 3.23 2.62
N PRO A 159 10.74 2.31 1.78
CA PRO A 159 10.30 2.20 0.40
C PRO A 159 8.80 1.85 0.34
N THR A 160 8.15 2.18 -0.77
CA THR A 160 6.73 1.88 -0.98
C THR A 160 6.47 0.53 -1.64
N ARG A 161 7.52 -0.21 -1.99
CA ARG A 161 7.48 -1.60 -2.49
C ARG A 161 8.64 -2.41 -1.90
N PRO A 162 8.44 -3.69 -1.60
CA PRO A 162 9.52 -4.58 -1.20
C PRO A 162 10.34 -4.99 -2.42
N HIS A 163 11.66 -5.11 -2.25
CA HIS A 163 12.55 -5.66 -3.26
C HIS A 163 13.18 -6.95 -2.72
N PRO A 164 13.09 -8.09 -3.43
CA PRO A 164 13.76 -9.32 -3.02
C PRO A 164 15.29 -9.13 -3.00
N GLY A 165 15.94 -9.57 -1.92
CA GLY A 165 17.40 -9.57 -1.79
C GLY A 165 18.03 -8.38 -1.05
N VAL A 166 17.23 -7.55 -0.38
CA VAL A 166 17.69 -6.43 0.47
C VAL A 166 16.94 -6.43 1.80
N GLU A 167 17.69 -6.58 2.89
CA GLU A 167 17.17 -6.73 4.27
C GLU A 167 17.33 -5.44 5.10
N SER A 168 17.28 -4.27 4.45
CA SER A 168 17.30 -2.98 5.15
C SER A 168 16.76 -1.86 4.27
N ALA A 169 16.10 -0.88 4.89
CA ALA A 169 15.68 0.38 4.25
C ALA A 169 16.85 1.06 3.52
N THR A 170 18.03 1.05 4.14
CA THR A 170 19.24 1.66 3.58
C THR A 170 19.75 0.93 2.34
N ALA A 171 19.61 -0.39 2.29
CA ALA A 171 19.94 -1.21 1.12
C ALA A 171 18.89 -1.04 0.00
N ASN A 172 17.62 -0.92 0.37
CA ASN A 172 16.51 -0.63 -0.55
C ASN A 172 16.67 0.73 -1.26
N VAL A 173 17.07 1.79 -0.53
CA VAL A 173 17.30 3.12 -1.13
C VAL A 173 18.47 3.11 -2.11
N ALA A 174 19.50 2.29 -1.88
CA ALA A 174 20.65 2.17 -2.77
C ALA A 174 20.34 1.45 -4.10
N LEU A 175 19.34 0.55 -4.11
CA LEU A 175 18.94 -0.23 -5.28
C LEU A 175 17.65 0.30 -5.96
N GLY A 176 16.81 1.06 -5.25
CA GLY A 176 15.56 1.66 -5.74
C GLY A 176 15.71 3.06 -6.36
N GLY A 177 16.94 3.48 -6.67
CA GLY A 177 17.21 4.77 -7.31
C GLY A 177 16.63 4.86 -8.73
N VAL A 178 15.47 5.53 -8.86
CA VAL A 178 14.86 6.03 -10.10
C VAL A 178 14.43 4.94 -11.10
N SER A 179 13.23 4.39 -10.91
CA SER A 179 12.47 3.86 -12.06
C SER A 179 11.00 4.31 -12.02
N SER A 180 10.66 5.14 -13.01
CA SER A 180 9.32 5.30 -13.59
C SER A 180 8.28 6.19 -12.88
N ILE A 181 8.57 7.49 -12.75
CA ILE A 181 7.49 8.48 -12.90
C ILE A 181 7.15 8.54 -14.39
N ARG A 182 6.10 7.83 -14.81
CA ARG A 182 5.45 8.07 -16.11
C ARG A 182 4.08 8.68 -15.81
N PRO A 183 3.82 9.95 -16.15
CA PRO A 183 2.47 10.48 -16.06
C PRO A 183 1.58 9.75 -17.07
N ASP A 184 0.45 9.24 -16.60
CA ASP A 184 -0.62 8.69 -17.42
C ASP A 184 -1.07 9.74 -18.45
N GLN A 185 -0.92 9.43 -19.73
CA GLN A 185 -1.44 10.24 -20.83
C GLN A 185 -2.48 9.41 -21.57
N ARG A 186 -3.67 9.28 -20.97
CA ARG A 186 -4.90 9.00 -21.70
C ARG A 186 -5.82 10.22 -21.68
N ALA A 187 -5.59 11.12 -22.63
CA ALA A 187 -6.63 11.99 -23.16
C ALA A 187 -6.43 12.21 -24.67
N ALA A 188 -7.28 11.54 -25.44
CA ALA A 188 -7.76 11.88 -26.78
C ALA A 188 -6.74 12.14 -27.91
N SER A 189 -6.50 11.11 -28.74
CA SER A 189 -6.27 11.32 -30.17
C SER A 189 -7.54 11.87 -30.83
N GLY A 190 -7.44 13.07 -31.40
CA GLY A 190 -8.35 13.60 -32.41
C GLY A 190 -7.52 14.38 -33.43
N ALA A 191 -7.09 13.69 -34.49
CA ALA A 191 -6.32 14.26 -35.58
C ALA A 191 -7.13 15.28 -36.38
N VAL A 192 -6.48 16.32 -36.90
CA VAL A 192 -6.21 16.50 -38.35
C VAL A 192 -5.72 17.93 -38.63
N HIS A 193 -4.53 18.00 -39.22
CA HIS A 193 -3.96 19.14 -39.93
C HIS A 193 -4.92 19.72 -41.00
N ARG A 194 -5.02 21.05 -41.08
CA ARG A 194 -4.66 21.79 -42.31
C ARG A 194 -4.54 23.31 -42.12
N LYS A 195 -3.35 23.76 -42.51
CA LYS A 195 -2.81 25.08 -42.88
C LYS A 195 -3.74 26.30 -42.97
N ALA A 196 -3.24 27.41 -42.42
CA ALA A 196 -3.56 28.78 -42.81
C ALA A 196 -2.65 29.22 -43.97
N GLU A 197 -3.19 29.91 -44.97
CA GLU A 197 -2.51 30.93 -45.76
C GLU A 197 -3.52 32.02 -46.17
N GLU A 198 -3.07 33.28 -46.05
CA GLU A 198 -3.70 34.52 -46.46
C GLU A 198 -3.52 34.77 -47.97
N GLY A 199 -4.38 35.60 -48.58
CA GLY A 199 -4.11 36.21 -49.89
C GLY A 199 -5.39 36.55 -50.67
N GLY A 200 -5.61 37.85 -50.91
CA GLY A 200 -6.79 38.40 -51.56
C GLY A 200 -6.87 38.16 -53.08
N ASP A 201 -8.07 38.22 -53.62
CA ASP A 201 -8.49 39.30 -54.54
C ASP A 201 -9.93 39.10 -55.05
N ALA A 202 -10.55 40.24 -55.35
CA ALA A 202 -11.57 40.45 -56.37
C ALA A 202 -12.99 39.85 -56.19
N GLU A 203 -13.90 40.79 -55.86
CA GLU A 203 -14.95 41.24 -56.80
C GLU A 203 -16.35 40.57 -56.77
N HIS A 204 -17.32 41.45 -56.46
CA HIS A 204 -18.66 41.59 -57.05
C HIS A 204 -19.89 40.89 -56.46
N ARG A 205 -20.89 41.77 -56.22
CA ARG A 205 -22.36 41.60 -56.18
C ARG A 205 -23.04 41.13 -54.90
N GLN A 206 -23.59 42.14 -54.21
CA GLN A 206 -24.88 42.07 -53.48
C GLN A 206 -26.07 41.92 -54.48
N PRO A 207 -27.37 41.96 -54.05
CA PRO A 207 -28.04 41.57 -52.80
C PRO A 207 -29.31 40.70 -53.05
N THR A 208 -30.06 40.36 -52.00
CA THR A 208 -31.55 40.43 -51.83
C THR A 208 -32.01 39.34 -50.85
N THR A 209 -32.39 39.65 -49.60
CA THR A 209 -33.75 39.98 -49.11
C THR A 209 -34.86 39.04 -49.62
N THR A 210 -35.56 38.32 -48.71
CA THR A 210 -37.03 38.46 -48.48
C THR A 210 -37.68 37.24 -47.80
N ARG A 211 -38.47 37.54 -46.73
CA ARG A 211 -39.66 36.90 -46.11
C ARG A 211 -39.65 35.39 -45.81
N ARG A 212 -40.00 34.92 -44.60
CA ARG A 212 -41.17 35.16 -43.70
C ARG A 212 -42.48 34.51 -44.17
N GLY A 213 -42.92 33.55 -43.36
CA GLY A 213 -44.32 33.08 -43.22
C GLY A 213 -44.53 31.65 -43.70
N ALA A 214 -45.43 30.83 -43.17
CA ALA A 214 -46.35 30.95 -42.05
C ALA A 214 -47.16 29.63 -42.00
N VAL A 215 -47.16 28.94 -40.86
CA VAL A 215 -48.26 28.13 -40.24
C VAL A 215 -48.91 26.91 -40.97
N PRO A 216 -49.65 26.04 -40.24
CA PRO A 216 -49.57 24.58 -40.35
C PRO A 216 -50.85 23.92 -40.91
N GLY A 217 -50.83 22.60 -41.08
CA GLY A 217 -52.03 21.82 -41.37
C GLY A 217 -51.91 20.38 -40.84
N ALA A 218 -52.75 20.07 -39.86
CA ALA A 218 -53.03 18.71 -39.42
C ALA A 218 -54.04 18.03 -40.37
N ALA A 219 -53.94 16.71 -40.53
CA ALA A 219 -55.04 15.73 -40.46
C ALA A 219 -54.70 14.41 -41.20
N SER A 220 -54.82 13.30 -40.47
CA SER A 220 -55.18 11.94 -40.92
C SER A 220 -56.38 11.93 -41.89
N PRO A 221 -56.72 10.85 -42.64
CA PRO A 221 -56.62 9.43 -42.20
C PRO A 221 -56.32 8.38 -43.29
N ALA A 222 -56.07 7.14 -42.84
CA ALA A 222 -56.57 5.89 -43.39
C ALA A 222 -56.38 4.77 -42.35
#